data_AF-A0A2W0AN99-F1
#
_entry.id   AF-A0A2W0AN99-F1
#
_cell.length_a   1.000
_cell.length_b   1.000
_cell.length_c   1.000
_cell.angle_alpha   90.00
_cell.angle_beta   90.00
_cell.angle_gamma   90.00
#
_symmetry.space_group_name_H-M   'P 1'
#
loop_
_entity.id
_entity.type
_entity.pdbx_description
1 polymer ?
#
loop_
_entity_poly.entity_id
_entity_poly.type
_entity_poly.pdbx_seq_one_letter_code
_entity_poly.pdbx_strand_id
1 'polypeptide(L)'
;MKNYPRDVPILILLAFCALMVHGYHPGVEDAEIYLPGIKKALNPALYPHNSAFFASHAHMTLFPSLIAGSIRISNLPVDWALFLWQWFSIFLLLLGCWHLGRLTFRDALARWGSVALIAALLTIPVAGTALYIMDEYLSTRSLSTPAVLFILINAVERKFARALLWIIFTVLIHPLMAVFGVAYVVLFLWMNRRQPETLSSSRLEATSALLLFPLGLFPPITDAYREVLTTRPYFFLREWRWYEWLGIFAPLALLGLIRWLARSQDLPVLEAMCSASVVSGLVFFCVSLTITIPQRLANFAELQPMRGLHLIYILLFVFLGGLVAQWVLRDHIWRWAVLFLPLSSGMWYAQRQLFPATPHVEWPGAKPKNDWVQAFLWIRQNTPREAYFALDPDYMALAGEDQHGFRAIAERSRLADVVKDSGAVTMFPALAETWRQQVRAQRRWKDFQLSDFPGLQQKFGVDWVVLQRPGVMGLPCPYQNNAVLVCRLE
;
A
#
# COMPACT_ATOMS: atom_id res chain seq x y z
N MET A 1 -9.63 -32.05 6.57
CA MET A 1 -10.20 -30.95 5.74
C MET A 1 -11.74 -30.97 5.73
N LYS A 2 -12.44 -31.24 6.85
CA LYS A 2 -13.91 -31.47 6.84
C LYS A 2 -14.81 -30.23 7.06
N ASN A 3 -14.28 -29.08 7.51
CA ASN A 3 -15.10 -27.89 7.83
C ASN A 3 -14.89 -26.67 6.91
N TYR A 4 -13.93 -26.73 5.98
CA TYR A 4 -13.58 -25.61 5.10
C TYR A 4 -14.74 -24.99 4.30
N PRO A 5 -15.73 -25.75 3.75
CA PRO A 5 -16.77 -25.15 2.91
C PRO A 5 -17.82 -24.34 3.68
N ARG A 6 -17.96 -24.53 5.01
CA ARG A 6 -18.97 -23.81 5.81
C ARG A 6 -18.52 -22.41 6.24
N ASP A 7 -17.21 -22.19 6.39
CA ASP A 7 -16.66 -20.93 6.91
C ASP A 7 -16.43 -19.88 5.80
N VAL A 8 -16.26 -20.33 4.55
CA VAL A 8 -16.00 -19.44 3.40
C VAL A 8 -17.09 -18.38 3.19
N PRO A 9 -18.40 -18.70 3.22
CA PRO A 9 -19.45 -17.68 3.08
C PRO A 9 -19.37 -16.59 4.15
N ILE A 10 -19.01 -16.95 5.38
CA ILE A 10 -18.86 -15.99 6.49
C ILE A 10 -17.67 -15.07 6.23
N LEU A 11 -16.54 -15.60 5.75
CA LEU A 11 -15.38 -14.80 5.38
C LEU A 11 -15.67 -13.83 4.22
N ILE A 12 -16.45 -14.28 3.22
CA ILE A 12 -16.89 -13.45 2.09
C ILE A 12 -17.74 -12.28 2.59
N LEU A 13 -18.72 -12.56 3.45
CA LEU A 13 -19.58 -11.53 4.05
C LEU A 13 -18.76 -10.57 4.92
N LEU A 14 -17.86 -11.10 5.76
CA LEU A 14 -17.04 -10.28 6.65
C LEU A 14 -16.06 -9.41 5.87
N ALA A 15 -15.50 -9.89 4.76
CA ALA A 15 -14.68 -9.08 3.87
C ALA A 15 -15.48 -7.91 3.27
N PHE A 16 -16.74 -8.14 2.90
CA PHE A 16 -17.63 -7.07 2.43
C PHE A 16 -17.96 -6.07 3.55
N CYS A 17 -18.28 -6.55 4.76
CA CYS A 17 -18.51 -5.70 5.93
C CYS A 17 -17.27 -4.87 6.29
N ALA A 18 -16.07 -5.45 6.23
CA ALA A 18 -14.82 -4.74 6.45
C ALA A 18 -14.64 -3.62 5.41
N LEU A 19 -14.90 -3.90 4.13
CA LEU A 19 -14.89 -2.88 3.08
C LEU A 19 -15.89 -1.75 3.38
N MET A 20 -17.09 -2.04 3.90
CA MET A 20 -18.06 -1.01 4.30
C MET A 20 -17.63 -0.18 5.52
N VAL A 21 -16.80 -0.72 6.41
CA VAL A 21 -16.24 0.01 7.57
C VAL A 21 -15.10 0.93 7.13
N HIS A 22 -14.25 0.44 6.22
CA HIS A 22 -13.01 1.10 5.85
C HIS A 22 -13.12 1.98 4.60
N GLY A 23 -14.19 1.83 3.83
CA GLY A 23 -14.43 2.59 2.61
C GLY A 23 -13.77 1.98 1.37
N TYR A 24 -14.05 2.58 0.22
CA TYR A 24 -13.45 2.19 -1.06
C TYR A 24 -13.31 3.40 -1.97
N HIS A 25 -12.07 3.67 -2.38
CA HIS A 25 -11.67 4.90 -3.05
C HIS A 25 -10.73 4.59 -4.23
N PRO A 26 -11.23 4.09 -5.38
CA PRO A 26 -10.40 3.46 -6.43
C PRO A 26 -9.38 4.39 -7.10
N GLY A 27 -9.56 5.71 -6.95
CA GLY A 27 -8.74 6.72 -7.59
C GLY A 27 -7.74 7.42 -6.67
N VAL A 28 -7.67 7.10 -5.38
CA VAL A 28 -6.86 7.89 -4.42
C VAL A 28 -5.45 7.38 -4.23
N GLU A 29 -4.59 8.27 -3.75
CA GLU A 29 -3.25 7.94 -3.26
C GLU A 29 -2.38 7.20 -4.32
N ASP A 30 -1.83 6.01 -4.02
CA ASP A 30 -0.95 5.29 -4.93
C ASP A 30 -1.71 4.70 -6.14
N ALA A 31 -3.05 4.79 -6.18
CA ALA A 31 -3.81 4.47 -7.38
C ALA A 31 -3.39 5.35 -8.58
N GLU A 32 -2.84 6.54 -8.34
CA GLU A 32 -2.22 7.40 -9.37
C GLU A 32 -1.02 6.73 -10.07
N ILE A 33 -0.42 5.71 -9.46
CA ILE A 33 0.66 4.92 -10.05
C ILE A 33 0.09 3.64 -10.66
N TYR A 34 -0.73 2.91 -9.91
CA TYR A 34 -1.19 1.58 -10.31
C TYR A 34 -2.25 1.61 -11.42
N LEU A 35 -3.24 2.50 -11.32
CA LEU A 35 -4.36 2.53 -12.25
C LEU A 35 -3.96 3.00 -13.66
N PRO A 36 -3.10 4.03 -13.83
CA PRO A 36 -2.56 4.36 -15.15
C PRO A 36 -1.79 3.21 -15.79
N GLY A 37 -1.05 2.41 -15.00
CA GLY A 37 -0.40 1.20 -15.49
C GLY A 37 -1.40 0.19 -16.07
N ILE A 38 -2.49 -0.11 -15.34
CA ILE A 38 -3.55 -1.01 -15.80
C ILE A 38 -4.22 -0.46 -17.07
N LYS A 39 -4.58 0.83 -17.06
CA LYS A 39 -5.25 1.48 -18.19
C LYS A 39 -4.36 1.54 -19.43
N LYS A 40 -3.06 1.80 -19.28
CA LYS A 40 -2.09 1.77 -20.39
C LYS A 40 -1.90 0.36 -20.93
N ALA A 41 -1.91 -0.66 -20.07
CA ALA A 41 -1.89 -2.06 -20.51
C ALA A 41 -3.15 -2.41 -21.32
N LEU A 42 -4.32 -1.86 -20.96
CA LEU A 42 -5.58 -2.03 -21.70
C LEU A 42 -5.58 -1.23 -23.03
N ASN A 43 -5.13 0.01 -23.00
CA ASN A 43 -5.05 0.92 -24.14
C ASN A 43 -3.67 1.60 -24.21
N PRO A 44 -2.74 1.08 -25.05
CA PRO A 44 -1.37 1.59 -25.14
C PRO A 44 -1.25 3.05 -25.59
N ALA A 45 -2.29 3.61 -26.22
CA ALA A 45 -2.30 5.01 -26.67
C ALA A 45 -2.51 6.02 -25.53
N LEU A 46 -2.79 5.56 -24.30
CA LEU A 46 -2.92 6.45 -23.14
C LEU A 46 -1.56 6.93 -22.62
N TYR A 47 -1.55 8.16 -22.14
CA TYR A 47 -0.41 8.83 -21.52
C TYR A 47 0.82 8.91 -22.43
N PRO A 48 0.75 9.65 -23.57
CA PRO A 48 1.91 9.85 -24.44
C PRO A 48 3.04 10.64 -23.76
N HIS A 49 2.73 11.47 -22.78
CA HIS A 49 3.74 12.25 -22.04
C HIS A 49 3.88 11.73 -20.61
N ASN A 50 5.09 11.86 -20.05
CA ASN A 50 5.38 11.60 -18.64
C ASN A 50 4.99 10.22 -18.12
N SER A 51 4.75 9.22 -18.98
CA SER A 51 4.34 7.90 -18.49
C SER A 51 5.40 7.21 -17.64
N ALA A 52 6.68 7.63 -17.73
CA ALA A 52 7.76 7.08 -16.92
C ALA A 52 7.49 7.18 -15.41
N PHE A 53 6.75 8.19 -14.94
CA PHE A 53 6.44 8.35 -13.51
C PHE A 53 5.58 7.23 -12.92
N PHE A 54 4.80 6.52 -13.74
CA PHE A 54 4.07 5.32 -13.29
C PHE A 54 4.54 4.03 -13.97
N ALA A 55 5.04 4.13 -15.21
CA ALA A 55 5.47 2.98 -15.99
C ALA A 55 6.70 2.30 -15.39
N SER A 56 7.63 3.05 -14.79
CA SER A 56 8.79 2.46 -14.10
C SER A 56 8.36 1.49 -13.00
N HIS A 57 7.33 1.85 -12.21
CA HIS A 57 6.71 0.94 -11.26
C HIS A 57 6.00 -0.22 -11.97
N ALA A 58 5.19 0.09 -12.99
CA ALA A 58 4.39 -0.90 -13.72
C ALA A 58 5.25 -2.01 -14.38
N HIS A 59 6.47 -1.70 -14.83
CA HIS A 59 7.37 -2.67 -15.46
C HIS A 59 8.06 -3.62 -14.47
N MET A 60 8.10 -3.26 -13.19
CA MET A 60 8.73 -4.07 -12.13
C MET A 60 7.77 -5.10 -11.52
N THR A 61 6.54 -5.19 -12.00
CA THR A 61 5.50 -6.08 -11.47
C THR A 61 4.58 -6.61 -12.56
N LEU A 62 4.06 -7.83 -12.37
CA LEU A 62 3.02 -8.41 -13.21
C LEU A 62 1.63 -7.80 -12.93
N PHE A 63 1.48 -7.03 -11.85
CA PHE A 63 0.18 -6.56 -11.36
C PHE A 63 -0.67 -5.84 -12.43
N PRO A 64 -0.18 -4.81 -13.16
CA PRO A 64 -1.00 -4.14 -14.17
C PRO A 64 -1.48 -5.09 -15.27
N SER A 65 -0.59 -5.98 -15.73
CA SER A 65 -0.89 -6.98 -16.77
C SER A 65 -1.86 -8.05 -16.27
N LEU A 66 -1.77 -8.46 -15.01
CA LEU A 66 -2.69 -9.41 -14.38
C LEU A 66 -4.11 -8.84 -14.34
N ILE A 67 -4.26 -7.61 -13.82
CA ILE A 67 -5.57 -6.97 -13.71
C ILE A 67 -6.12 -6.66 -15.11
N ALA A 68 -5.33 -6.09 -16.01
CA ALA A 68 -5.74 -5.84 -17.39
C ALA A 68 -6.14 -7.12 -18.13
N GLY A 69 -5.38 -8.21 -17.96
CA GLY A 69 -5.71 -9.52 -18.50
C GLY A 69 -7.04 -10.05 -17.97
N SER A 70 -7.28 -9.92 -16.65
CA SER A 70 -8.56 -10.31 -16.05
C SER A 70 -9.75 -9.51 -16.60
N ILE A 71 -9.56 -8.21 -16.88
CA ILE A 71 -10.57 -7.34 -17.48
C ILE A 71 -10.86 -7.79 -18.92
N ARG A 72 -9.83 -8.09 -19.72
CA ARG A 72 -10.00 -8.59 -21.09
C ARG A 72 -10.74 -9.92 -21.15
N ILE A 73 -10.49 -10.83 -20.20
CA ILE A 73 -11.13 -12.15 -20.16
C ILE A 73 -12.58 -12.04 -19.68
N SER A 74 -12.83 -11.26 -18.62
CA SER A 74 -14.16 -11.14 -18.01
C SER A 74 -15.09 -10.17 -18.75
N ASN A 75 -14.55 -9.28 -19.57
CA ASN A 75 -15.24 -8.14 -20.18
C ASN A 75 -15.94 -7.22 -19.15
N LEU A 76 -15.49 -7.24 -17.90
CA LEU A 76 -16.00 -6.34 -16.87
C LEU A 76 -15.52 -4.90 -17.12
N PRO A 77 -16.36 -3.89 -16.86
CA PRO A 77 -15.90 -2.51 -16.74
C PRO A 77 -14.74 -2.39 -15.73
N VAL A 78 -13.80 -1.47 -16.00
CA VAL A 78 -12.57 -1.32 -15.21
C VAL A 78 -12.87 -1.07 -13.73
N ASP A 79 -13.84 -0.21 -13.43
CA ASP A 79 -14.30 0.11 -12.08
C ASP A 79 -14.85 -1.12 -11.33
N TRP A 80 -15.67 -1.94 -11.99
CA TRP A 80 -16.15 -3.20 -11.42
C TRP A 80 -15.02 -4.20 -11.16
N ALA A 81 -14.08 -4.32 -12.09
CA ALA A 81 -12.95 -5.21 -11.92
C ALA A 81 -12.07 -4.80 -10.72
N LEU A 82 -11.77 -3.50 -10.57
CA LEU A 82 -11.02 -2.99 -9.43
C LEU A 82 -11.73 -3.25 -8.10
N PHE A 83 -13.05 -3.04 -8.05
CA PHE A 83 -13.86 -3.27 -6.86
C PHE A 83 -13.83 -4.74 -6.45
N LEU A 84 -14.07 -5.65 -7.41
CA LEU A 84 -14.08 -7.09 -7.15
C LEU A 84 -12.70 -7.60 -6.74
N TRP A 85 -11.62 -7.12 -7.36
CA TRP A 85 -10.26 -7.47 -6.97
C TRP A 85 -9.91 -6.97 -5.56
N GLN A 86 -10.37 -5.77 -5.18
CA GLN A 86 -10.12 -5.23 -3.85
C GLN A 86 -10.87 -6.06 -2.79
N TRP A 87 -12.15 -6.33 -3.02
CA TRP A 87 -12.95 -7.18 -2.14
C TRP A 87 -12.38 -8.61 -2.05
N PHE A 88 -11.98 -9.19 -3.17
CA PHE A 88 -11.34 -10.51 -3.21
C PHE A 88 -10.00 -10.53 -2.44
N SER A 89 -9.22 -9.45 -2.53
CA SER A 89 -7.96 -9.30 -1.79
C SER A 89 -8.17 -9.27 -0.28
N ILE A 90 -9.20 -8.53 0.18
CA ILE A 90 -9.61 -8.53 1.59
C ILE A 90 -10.05 -9.93 2.02
N PHE A 91 -10.87 -10.60 1.21
CA PHE A 91 -11.26 -11.99 1.47
C PHE A 91 -10.04 -12.91 1.61
N LEU A 92 -9.06 -12.84 0.71
CA LEU A 92 -7.84 -13.64 0.79
C LEU A 92 -7.02 -13.33 2.05
N LEU A 93 -6.96 -12.06 2.47
CA LEU A 93 -6.30 -11.67 3.72
C LEU A 93 -7.00 -12.32 4.91
N LEU A 94 -8.31 -12.17 5.02
CA LEU A 94 -9.11 -12.76 6.11
C LEU A 94 -9.02 -14.29 6.11
N LEU A 95 -8.97 -14.92 4.93
CA LEU A 95 -8.76 -16.35 4.78
C LEU A 95 -7.37 -16.77 5.31
N GLY A 96 -6.32 -16.01 4.99
CA GLY A 96 -4.98 -16.19 5.54
C GLY A 96 -4.98 -16.08 7.07
N CYS A 97 -5.61 -15.04 7.61
CA CYS A 97 -5.76 -14.85 9.07
C CYS A 97 -6.52 -16.00 9.73
N TRP A 98 -7.59 -16.51 9.12
CA TRP A 98 -8.34 -17.66 9.61
C TRP A 98 -7.49 -18.93 9.68
N HIS A 99 -6.71 -19.20 8.62
CA HIS A 99 -5.77 -20.33 8.61
C HIS A 99 -4.69 -20.19 9.64
N LEU A 100 -4.15 -18.99 9.80
CA LEU A 100 -3.11 -18.74 10.77
C LEU A 100 -3.63 -18.90 12.20
N GLY A 101 -4.84 -18.41 12.47
CA GLY A 101 -5.55 -18.66 13.72
C GLY A 101 -5.74 -20.16 13.98
N ARG A 102 -6.07 -20.95 12.95
CA ARG A 102 -6.19 -22.41 13.05
C ARG A 102 -4.87 -23.11 13.40
N LEU A 103 -3.74 -22.58 12.92
CA LEU A 103 -2.42 -23.14 13.20
C LEU A 103 -1.91 -22.77 14.60
N THR A 104 -2.30 -21.60 15.12
CA THR A 104 -1.80 -21.05 16.38
C THR A 104 -2.68 -21.36 17.58
N PHE A 105 -3.99 -21.53 17.38
CA PHE A 105 -4.97 -21.77 18.43
C PHE A 105 -5.72 -23.09 18.28
N ARG A 106 -5.95 -23.75 19.42
CA ARG A 106 -6.76 -24.98 19.50
C ARG A 106 -8.26 -24.66 19.40
N ASP A 107 -8.68 -23.57 20.03
CA ASP A 107 -10.06 -23.09 20.07
C ASP A 107 -10.53 -22.56 18.70
N ALA A 108 -11.78 -22.86 18.33
CA ALA A 108 -12.41 -22.35 17.13
C ALA A 108 -12.78 -20.86 17.25
N LEU A 109 -13.15 -20.37 18.44
CA LEU A 109 -13.50 -18.95 18.64
C LEU A 109 -12.28 -18.04 18.46
N ALA A 110 -11.10 -18.47 18.91
CA ALA A 110 -9.84 -17.76 18.73
C ALA A 110 -9.54 -17.49 17.23
N ARG A 111 -9.94 -18.40 16.34
CA ARG A 111 -9.77 -18.22 14.89
C ARG A 111 -10.61 -17.06 14.40
N TRP A 112 -11.86 -16.98 14.84
CA TRP A 112 -12.76 -15.88 14.49
C TRP A 112 -12.35 -14.57 15.14
N GLY A 113 -11.76 -14.59 16.34
CA GLY A 113 -11.17 -13.41 16.97
C GLY A 113 -10.01 -12.84 16.15
N SER A 114 -9.14 -13.72 15.65
CA SER A 114 -8.04 -13.37 14.76
C SER A 114 -8.52 -12.66 13.49
N VAL A 115 -9.57 -13.20 12.88
CA VAL A 115 -10.16 -12.65 11.65
C VAL A 115 -10.89 -11.33 11.94
N ALA A 116 -11.71 -11.28 12.99
CA ALA A 116 -12.50 -10.11 13.33
C ALA A 116 -11.64 -8.89 13.66
N LEU A 117 -10.51 -9.08 14.38
CA LEU A 117 -9.62 -7.98 14.71
C LEU A 117 -8.91 -7.39 13.48
N ILE A 118 -8.46 -8.24 12.56
CA ILE A 118 -7.91 -7.77 11.28
C ILE A 118 -8.99 -7.07 10.45
N ALA A 119 -10.18 -7.68 10.34
CA ALA A 119 -11.31 -7.12 9.59
C ALA A 119 -11.77 -5.76 10.12
N ALA A 120 -11.61 -5.49 11.42
CA ALA A 120 -11.98 -4.23 12.04
C ALA A 120 -10.88 -3.14 11.93
N LEU A 121 -9.65 -3.50 11.56
CA LEU A 121 -8.46 -2.64 11.62
C LEU A 121 -7.70 -2.57 10.28
N LEU A 122 -8.36 -2.81 9.14
CA LEU A 122 -7.68 -2.86 7.83
C LEU A 122 -6.89 -1.58 7.54
N THR A 123 -7.45 -0.42 7.86
CA THR A 123 -6.81 0.89 7.59
C THR A 123 -6.03 1.45 8.77
N ILE A 124 -5.64 0.60 9.73
CA ILE A 124 -4.76 1.05 10.82
C ILE A 124 -3.35 1.33 10.27
N PRO A 125 -2.75 2.50 10.57
CA PRO A 125 -1.39 2.81 10.13
C PRO A 125 -0.36 1.93 10.83
N VAL A 126 0.63 1.48 10.05
CA VAL A 126 1.77 0.71 10.52
C VAL A 126 2.91 1.66 10.86
N ALA A 127 2.93 2.14 12.11
CA ALA A 127 3.92 3.09 12.62
C ALA A 127 4.12 4.29 11.66
N GLY A 128 5.36 4.72 11.43
CA GLY A 128 5.71 5.76 10.45
C GLY A 128 6.04 5.20 9.06
N THR A 129 5.53 4.04 8.64
CA THR A 129 5.95 3.40 7.38
C THR A 129 5.20 3.89 6.13
N ALA A 130 4.21 4.77 6.33
CA ALA A 130 3.23 5.18 5.31
C ALA A 130 2.47 3.98 4.69
N LEU A 131 2.21 2.95 5.49
CA LEU A 131 1.42 1.77 5.11
C LEU A 131 0.21 1.61 6.03
N TYR A 132 -0.90 1.20 5.45
CA TYR A 132 -1.99 0.53 6.17
C TYR A 132 -1.82 -0.99 6.12
N ILE A 133 -2.58 -1.73 6.96
CA ILE A 133 -2.65 -3.19 6.81
C ILE A 133 -3.21 -3.54 5.42
N MET A 134 -4.26 -2.84 4.99
CA MET A 134 -4.84 -2.91 3.66
C MET A 134 -5.30 -1.50 3.25
N ASP A 135 -4.92 -1.09 2.05
CA ASP A 135 -5.29 0.20 1.48
C ASP A 135 -6.78 0.21 1.09
N GLU A 136 -7.39 1.40 1.00
CA GLU A 136 -8.79 1.64 0.61
C GLU A 136 -9.02 1.47 -0.90
N TYR A 137 -7.98 1.15 -1.64
CA TYR A 137 -7.94 0.97 -3.08
C TYR A 137 -7.09 -0.24 -3.45
N LEU A 138 -7.25 -0.69 -4.70
CA LEU A 138 -6.50 -1.83 -5.19
C LEU A 138 -5.04 -1.44 -5.47
N SER A 139 -4.12 -2.06 -4.75
CA SER A 139 -2.67 -1.88 -4.93
C SER A 139 -1.97 -3.23 -5.12
N THR A 140 -0.67 -3.20 -5.41
CA THR A 140 0.15 -4.43 -5.39
C THR A 140 0.21 -5.07 -4.00
N ARG A 141 0.02 -4.28 -2.93
CA ARG A 141 -0.07 -4.78 -1.54
C ARG A 141 -1.35 -5.56 -1.29
N SER A 142 -2.47 -5.22 -1.94
CA SER A 142 -3.73 -5.96 -1.81
C SER A 142 -3.56 -7.44 -2.13
N LEU A 143 -2.72 -7.79 -3.12
CA LEU A 143 -2.44 -9.18 -3.49
C LEU A 143 -1.20 -9.78 -2.81
N SER A 144 -0.14 -8.98 -2.59
CA SER A 144 1.08 -9.52 -1.99
C SER A 144 0.96 -9.77 -0.49
N THR A 145 0.16 -9.00 0.23
CA THR A 145 -0.07 -9.19 1.68
C THR A 145 -0.67 -10.56 2.02
N PRO A 146 -1.83 -10.96 1.46
CA PRO A 146 -2.34 -12.31 1.69
C PRO A 146 -1.40 -13.39 1.16
N ALA A 147 -0.71 -13.15 0.04
CA ALA A 147 0.27 -14.11 -0.49
C ALA A 147 1.42 -14.35 0.50
N VAL A 148 1.95 -13.31 1.15
CA VAL A 148 2.96 -13.43 2.22
C VAL A 148 2.43 -14.28 3.36
N LEU A 149 1.19 -14.07 3.82
CA LEU A 149 0.60 -14.94 4.84
C LEU A 149 0.54 -16.40 4.39
N PHE A 150 0.20 -16.67 3.12
CA PHE A 150 0.22 -18.04 2.61
C PHE A 150 1.64 -18.62 2.48
N ILE A 151 2.68 -17.82 2.22
CA ILE A 151 4.07 -18.27 2.33
C ILE A 151 4.33 -18.76 3.76
N LEU A 152 3.99 -17.94 4.77
CA LEU A 152 4.18 -18.28 6.18
C LEU A 152 3.40 -19.53 6.58
N ILE A 153 2.10 -19.60 6.26
CA ILE A 153 1.22 -20.74 6.57
C ILE A 153 1.81 -22.04 5.99
N ASN A 154 2.21 -22.02 4.71
CA ASN A 154 2.76 -23.22 4.07
C ASN A 154 4.16 -23.57 4.61
N ALA A 155 4.97 -22.60 5.01
CA ALA A 155 6.26 -22.85 5.63
C ALA A 155 6.12 -23.49 7.02
N VAL A 156 5.19 -23.00 7.85
CA VAL A 156 4.85 -23.57 9.17
C VAL A 156 4.32 -25.00 9.01
N GLU A 157 3.44 -25.24 8.04
CA GLU A 157 2.93 -26.58 7.70
C GLU A 157 3.97 -27.48 6.99
N ARG A 158 5.21 -26.99 6.76
CA ARG A 158 6.30 -27.66 6.02
C ARG A 158 5.96 -28.07 4.59
N LYS A 159 4.98 -27.41 3.97
CA LYS A 159 4.59 -27.57 2.56
C LYS A 159 5.43 -26.66 1.67
N PHE A 160 6.74 -26.89 1.64
CA PHE A 160 7.71 -25.98 1.01
C PHE A 160 7.46 -25.75 -0.49
N ALA A 161 6.96 -26.75 -1.23
CA ALA A 161 6.59 -26.57 -2.63
C ALA A 161 5.47 -25.52 -2.81
N ARG A 162 4.45 -25.54 -1.94
CA ARG A 162 3.38 -24.54 -1.96
C ARG A 162 3.88 -23.17 -1.51
N ALA A 163 4.75 -23.14 -0.49
CA ALA A 163 5.38 -21.90 -0.07
C ALA A 163 6.21 -21.28 -1.21
N LEU A 164 6.96 -22.09 -1.97
CA LEU A 164 7.73 -21.64 -3.12
C LEU A 164 6.84 -21.04 -4.22
N LEU A 165 5.70 -21.67 -4.54
CA LEU A 165 4.74 -21.10 -5.49
C LEU A 165 4.22 -19.73 -5.04
N TRP A 166 3.89 -19.59 -3.76
CA TRP A 166 3.49 -18.29 -3.19
C TRP A 166 4.63 -17.27 -3.17
N ILE A 167 5.87 -17.70 -2.96
CA ILE A 167 7.06 -16.83 -3.07
C ILE A 167 7.18 -16.31 -4.51
N ILE A 168 7.12 -17.19 -5.51
CA ILE A 168 7.21 -16.80 -6.93
C ILE A 168 6.11 -15.80 -7.27
N PHE A 169 4.86 -16.11 -6.91
CA PHE A 169 3.74 -15.19 -7.11
C PHE A 169 3.98 -13.84 -6.44
N THR A 170 4.43 -13.82 -5.18
CA THR A 170 4.67 -12.58 -4.44
C THR A 170 5.82 -11.78 -5.04
N VAL A 171 6.90 -12.41 -5.50
CA VAL A 171 8.00 -11.72 -6.20
C VAL A 171 7.49 -11.06 -7.48
N LEU A 172 6.67 -11.76 -8.27
CA LEU A 172 6.12 -11.22 -9.51
C LEU A 172 5.15 -10.05 -9.27
N ILE A 173 4.45 -10.02 -8.14
CA ILE A 173 3.49 -8.95 -7.81
C ILE A 173 4.12 -7.79 -7.06
N HIS A 174 4.96 -8.08 -6.05
CA HIS A 174 5.60 -7.08 -5.20
C HIS A 174 6.93 -7.62 -4.63
N PRO A 175 8.06 -7.41 -5.34
CA PRO A 175 9.37 -7.95 -4.95
C PRO A 175 9.77 -7.61 -3.50
N LEU A 176 9.59 -6.36 -3.09
CA LEU A 176 9.98 -5.91 -1.74
C LEU A 176 9.19 -6.62 -0.61
N MET A 177 7.88 -6.81 -0.76
CA MET A 177 7.08 -7.55 0.23
C MET A 177 7.48 -9.02 0.29
N ALA A 178 7.87 -9.62 -0.86
CA ALA A 178 8.40 -10.98 -0.89
C ALA A 178 9.69 -11.11 -0.08
N VAL A 179 10.60 -10.12 -0.15
CA VAL A 179 11.83 -10.09 0.65
C VAL A 179 11.50 -10.13 2.14
N PHE A 180 10.57 -9.30 2.62
CA PHE A 180 10.19 -9.28 4.04
C PHE A 180 9.56 -10.61 4.49
N GLY A 181 8.65 -11.17 3.67
CA GLY A 181 8.02 -12.46 3.96
C GLY A 181 9.01 -13.63 3.98
N VAL A 182 9.93 -13.69 3.01
CA VAL A 182 10.98 -14.73 2.94
C VAL A 182 11.97 -14.57 4.08
N ALA A 183 12.42 -13.35 4.38
CA ALA A 183 13.33 -13.09 5.50
C ALA A 183 12.72 -13.56 6.83
N TYR A 184 11.43 -13.26 7.06
CA TYR A 184 10.71 -13.76 8.23
C TYR A 184 10.65 -15.29 8.26
N VAL A 185 10.29 -15.94 7.15
CA VAL A 185 10.19 -17.41 7.09
C VAL A 185 11.54 -18.10 7.30
N VAL A 186 12.61 -17.58 6.69
CA VAL A 186 13.97 -18.09 6.88
C VAL A 186 14.37 -18.00 8.35
N LEU A 187 14.13 -16.85 8.99
CA LEU A 187 14.41 -16.67 10.42
C LEU A 187 13.56 -17.63 11.28
N PHE A 188 12.26 -17.72 11.02
CA PHE A 188 11.36 -18.62 11.74
C PHE A 188 11.81 -20.08 11.63
N LEU A 189 12.19 -20.54 10.43
CA LEU A 189 12.68 -21.90 10.22
C LEU A 189 14.03 -22.12 10.90
N TRP A 190 14.92 -21.13 10.87
CA TRP A 190 16.22 -21.17 11.54
C TRP A 190 16.10 -21.29 13.05
N MET A 191 15.26 -20.47 13.68
CA MET A 191 15.00 -20.50 15.13
C MET A 191 14.32 -21.80 15.58
N ASN A 192 13.54 -22.43 14.71
CA ASN A 192 12.80 -23.66 15.01
C ASN A 192 13.42 -24.92 14.39
N ARG A 193 14.71 -24.88 14.04
CA ARG A 193 15.43 -26.10 13.67
C ARG A 193 15.49 -27.02 14.88
N ARG A 194 14.80 -28.16 14.81
CA ARG A 194 15.09 -29.29 15.70
C ARG A 194 16.50 -29.75 15.36
N GLN A 195 17.46 -29.61 16.28
CA GLN A 195 18.78 -30.19 16.09
C GLN A 195 18.61 -31.71 15.93
N PRO A 196 19.16 -32.35 14.89
CA PRO A 196 19.53 -33.75 15.01
C PRO A 196 20.70 -33.84 16.00
N GLU A 197 20.63 -34.74 16.99
CA GLU A 197 21.71 -34.99 17.97
C GLU A 197 23.01 -35.51 17.33
N THR A 198 23.02 -35.77 16.03
CA THR A 198 24.21 -36.19 15.32
C THR A 198 24.26 -35.44 13.99
N LEU A 199 25.02 -34.35 13.94
CA LEU A 199 25.76 -33.92 12.75
C LEU A 199 26.73 -32.82 13.15
N SER A 200 27.96 -33.30 13.31
CA SER A 200 29.24 -32.63 13.14
C SER A 200 29.19 -31.23 12.51
N SER A 201 29.95 -30.35 13.14
CA SER A 201 30.42 -29.03 12.73
C SER A 201 30.91 -28.94 11.28
N SER A 202 29.99 -28.95 10.32
CA SER A 202 30.26 -28.55 8.93
C SER A 202 28.98 -28.15 8.20
N ARG A 203 28.53 -26.91 8.44
CA ARG A 203 27.85 -26.05 7.45
C ARG A 203 27.50 -24.69 8.05
N LEU A 204 28.54 -23.90 8.30
CA LEU A 204 28.48 -22.43 8.35
C LEU A 204 28.37 -21.81 6.95
N GLU A 205 28.18 -22.61 5.90
CA GLU A 205 28.16 -22.17 4.49
C GLU A 205 26.74 -21.89 3.94
N ALA A 206 25.67 -22.05 4.73
CA ALA A 206 24.31 -21.69 4.30
C ALA A 206 23.92 -20.24 4.64
N THR A 207 24.82 -19.45 5.24
CA THR A 207 24.57 -18.06 5.66
C THR A 207 25.11 -16.99 4.71
N SER A 208 25.85 -17.39 3.66
CA SER A 208 26.46 -16.44 2.70
C SER A 208 25.59 -16.15 1.47
N ALA A 209 24.47 -16.87 1.27
CA ALA A 209 23.62 -16.72 0.10
C ALA A 209 22.54 -15.61 0.20
N LEU A 210 22.46 -14.90 1.34
CA LEU A 210 21.46 -13.83 1.57
C LEU A 210 22.02 -12.41 1.43
N LEU A 211 23.28 -12.27 0.99
CA LEU A 211 23.93 -10.97 0.80
C LEU A 211 24.53 -10.80 -0.61
N LEU A 212 23.89 -11.37 -1.65
CA LEU A 212 24.04 -10.81 -2.99
C LEU A 212 23.18 -9.53 -3.09
N PHE A 213 23.53 -8.55 -2.26
CA PHE A 213 23.04 -7.19 -2.40
C PHE A 213 23.80 -6.57 -3.58
N PRO A 214 23.13 -6.15 -4.65
CA PRO A 214 23.81 -5.48 -5.73
C PRO A 214 24.08 -4.05 -5.26
N LEU A 215 25.23 -3.84 -4.62
CA LEU A 215 25.68 -2.50 -4.20
C LEU A 215 25.82 -1.53 -5.40
N GLY A 216 25.82 -2.05 -6.63
CA GLY A 216 25.82 -1.27 -7.88
C GLY A 216 24.43 -0.88 -8.43
N LEU A 217 23.32 -1.24 -7.77
CA LEU A 217 21.96 -0.85 -8.22
C LEU A 217 21.51 0.53 -7.73
N PHE A 218 22.20 1.11 -6.75
CA PHE A 218 21.80 2.39 -6.15
C PHE A 218 22.72 3.52 -6.65
N PRO A 219 22.27 4.34 -7.62
CA PRO A 219 23.09 5.41 -8.16
C PRO A 219 23.47 6.43 -7.08
N PRO A 220 24.58 7.18 -7.26
CA PRO A 220 24.96 8.23 -6.33
C PRO A 220 23.86 9.30 -6.23
N ILE A 221 23.72 9.87 -5.04
CA ILE A 221 22.70 10.89 -4.76
C ILE A 221 23.03 12.17 -5.52
N THR A 222 22.20 12.52 -6.49
CA THR A 222 22.22 13.82 -7.17
C THR A 222 21.49 14.87 -6.32
N ASP A 223 21.74 16.16 -6.57
CA ASP A 223 21.01 17.23 -5.86
C ASP A 223 19.50 17.20 -6.15
N ALA A 224 19.11 16.79 -7.37
CA ALA A 224 17.71 16.60 -7.70
C ALA A 224 17.09 15.47 -6.89
N TYR A 225 17.79 14.34 -6.75
CA TYR A 225 17.32 13.22 -5.95
C TYR A 225 17.25 13.58 -4.45
N ARG A 226 18.20 14.37 -3.95
CA ARG A 226 18.17 14.87 -2.56
C ARG A 226 16.93 15.72 -2.29
N GLU A 227 16.56 16.62 -3.21
CA GLU A 227 15.33 17.43 -3.10
C GLU A 227 14.06 16.57 -3.08
N VAL A 228 14.07 15.41 -3.75
CA VAL A 228 12.94 14.47 -3.70
C VAL A 228 12.89 13.76 -2.36
N LEU A 229 14.03 13.30 -1.83
CA LEU A 229 14.09 12.60 -0.54
C LEU A 229 13.56 13.46 0.62
N THR A 230 13.69 14.79 0.57
CA THR A 230 13.11 15.68 1.60
C THR A 230 11.59 15.71 1.60
N THR A 231 10.93 15.30 0.50
CA THR A 231 9.47 15.12 0.44
C THR A 231 8.98 13.83 1.10
N ARG A 232 9.90 12.96 1.54
CA ARG A 232 9.65 11.64 2.14
C ARG A 232 10.35 11.48 3.49
N PRO A 233 9.99 12.31 4.49
CA PRO A 233 10.63 12.24 5.82
C PRO A 233 10.50 10.86 6.46
N TYR A 234 9.41 10.13 6.17
CA TYR A 234 9.16 8.80 6.72
C TYR A 234 10.17 7.72 6.28
N PHE A 235 11.00 7.95 5.26
CA PHE A 235 12.13 7.07 4.95
C PHE A 235 13.25 7.13 6.00
N PHE A 236 13.32 8.20 6.78
CA PHE A 236 14.41 8.47 7.71
C PHE A 236 13.92 8.41 9.14
N LEU A 237 14.41 7.44 9.93
CA LEU A 237 14.01 7.25 11.33
C LEU A 237 14.22 8.48 12.22
N ARG A 238 15.15 9.38 11.86
CA ARG A 238 15.38 10.63 12.60
C ARG A 238 14.21 11.61 12.51
N GLU A 239 13.44 11.55 11.43
CA GLU A 239 12.26 12.40 11.21
C GLU A 239 10.99 11.78 11.82
N TRP A 240 11.08 10.55 12.33
CA TRP A 240 9.93 9.87 12.93
C TRP A 240 9.54 10.53 14.25
N ARG A 241 8.24 10.79 14.40
CA ARG A 241 7.61 11.33 15.61
C ARG A 241 7.61 10.27 16.72
N TRP A 242 7.52 10.72 17.97
CA TRP A 242 7.57 9.84 19.15
C TRP A 242 6.54 8.71 19.11
N TYR A 243 5.35 8.94 18.54
CA TYR A 243 4.30 7.92 18.43
C TYR A 243 4.60 6.89 17.33
N GLU A 244 5.41 7.23 16.33
CA GLU A 244 5.88 6.29 15.31
C GLU A 244 6.96 5.36 15.89
N TRP A 245 7.82 5.89 16.78
CA TRP A 245 8.72 5.08 17.60
C TRP A 245 7.97 4.13 18.54
N LEU A 246 6.88 4.61 19.16
CA LEU A 246 5.97 3.74 19.91
C LEU A 246 5.40 2.63 19.00
N GLY A 247 5.06 2.96 17.75
CA GLY A 247 4.65 1.99 16.73
C GLY A 247 5.73 0.96 16.35
N ILE A 248 7.01 1.19 16.64
CA ILE A 248 8.03 0.15 16.50
C ILE A 248 8.00 -0.77 17.72
N PHE A 249 8.10 -0.20 18.92
CA PHE A 249 8.42 -0.97 20.11
C PHE A 249 7.20 -1.58 20.82
N ALA A 250 6.04 -0.91 20.80
CA ALA A 250 4.83 -1.44 21.44
C ALA A 250 4.37 -2.77 20.82
N PRO A 251 4.31 -2.94 19.48
CA PRO A 251 4.02 -4.23 18.88
C PRO A 251 4.98 -5.35 19.30
N LEU A 252 6.28 -5.06 19.38
CA LEU A 252 7.28 -6.04 19.77
C LEU A 252 7.15 -6.42 21.25
N ALA A 253 6.88 -5.44 22.12
CA ALA A 253 6.62 -5.69 23.54
C ALA A 253 5.36 -6.55 23.75
N LEU A 254 4.27 -6.23 23.03
CA LEU A 254 3.04 -7.01 23.06
C LEU A 254 3.23 -8.44 22.54
N LEU A 255 3.99 -8.63 21.45
CA LEU A 255 4.35 -9.95 20.96
C LEU A 255 5.22 -10.72 21.97
N GLY A 256 6.11 -10.03 22.69
CA GLY A 256 6.87 -10.61 23.81
C GLY A 256 5.95 -11.09 24.96
N LEU A 257 4.93 -10.32 25.30
CA LEU A 257 3.91 -10.70 26.29
C LEU A 257 3.08 -11.90 25.80
N ILE A 258 2.63 -11.87 24.55
CA ILE A 258 1.89 -12.97 23.92
C ILE A 258 2.73 -14.24 23.89
N ARG A 259 4.04 -14.14 23.61
CA ARG A 259 4.97 -15.28 23.68
C ARG A 259 4.98 -15.91 25.06
N TRP A 260 5.09 -15.09 26.12
CA TRP A 260 5.07 -15.59 27.50
C TRP A 260 3.76 -16.32 27.83
N LEU A 261 2.62 -15.73 27.44
CA LEU A 261 1.30 -16.34 27.56
C LEU A 261 1.21 -17.66 26.78
N ALA A 262 1.66 -17.69 25.53
CA ALA A 262 1.64 -18.87 24.68
C ALA A 262 2.41 -20.04 25.28
N ARG A 263 3.57 -19.77 25.89
CA ARG A 263 4.37 -20.77 26.61
C ARG A 263 3.63 -21.33 27.82
N SER A 264 2.96 -20.47 28.60
CA SER A 264 2.18 -20.91 29.77
C SER A 264 0.96 -21.78 29.41
N GLN A 265 0.49 -21.69 28.16
CA GLN A 265 -0.72 -22.35 27.66
C GLN A 265 -0.41 -23.50 26.68
N ASP A 266 0.87 -23.88 26.56
CA ASP A 266 1.33 -24.93 25.64
C ASP A 266 0.87 -24.70 24.18
N LEU A 267 1.07 -23.48 23.69
CA LEU A 267 0.80 -23.07 22.31
C LEU A 267 2.13 -22.90 21.54
N PRO A 268 2.81 -23.99 21.16
CA PRO A 268 4.19 -23.93 20.67
C PRO A 268 4.34 -23.18 19.33
N VAL A 269 3.35 -23.28 18.43
CA VAL A 269 3.39 -22.55 17.15
C VAL A 269 3.26 -21.05 17.37
N LEU A 270 2.36 -20.63 18.27
CA LEU A 270 2.18 -19.23 18.62
C LEU A 270 3.43 -18.66 19.30
N GLU A 271 4.02 -19.39 20.25
CA GLU A 271 5.27 -19.01 20.92
C GLU A 271 6.41 -18.81 19.91
N ALA A 272 6.59 -19.78 19.01
CA ALA A 272 7.62 -19.76 17.98
C ALA A 272 7.45 -18.57 17.01
N MET A 273 6.23 -18.30 16.57
CA MET A 273 5.94 -17.17 15.68
C MET A 273 6.11 -15.82 16.37
N CYS A 274 5.70 -15.68 17.63
CA CYS A 274 5.94 -14.46 18.39
C CYS A 274 7.43 -14.20 18.58
N SER A 275 8.21 -15.25 18.87
CA SER A 275 9.66 -15.17 18.99
C SER A 275 10.31 -14.70 17.69
N ALA A 276 9.93 -15.31 16.55
CA ALA A 276 10.42 -14.90 15.24
C ALA A 276 10.01 -13.46 14.90
N SER A 277 8.79 -13.05 15.24
CA SER A 277 8.30 -11.69 14.98
C SER A 277 9.08 -10.62 15.75
N VAL A 278 9.38 -10.87 17.03
CA VAL A 278 10.21 -9.95 17.84
C VAL A 278 11.60 -9.82 17.25
N VAL A 279 12.25 -10.95 16.92
CA VAL A 279 13.60 -10.93 16.36
C VAL A 279 13.62 -10.29 14.97
N SER A 280 12.66 -10.61 14.08
CA SER A 280 12.52 -9.96 12.78
C SER A 280 12.35 -8.45 12.90
N GLY A 281 11.51 -7.99 13.82
CA GLY A 281 11.30 -6.55 14.05
C GLY A 281 12.56 -5.84 14.49
N LEU A 282 13.31 -6.42 15.42
CA LEU A 282 14.59 -5.89 15.87
C LEU A 282 15.64 -5.89 14.75
N VAL A 283 15.70 -6.94 13.93
CA VAL A 283 16.61 -7.02 12.78
C VAL A 283 16.29 -5.92 11.76
N PHE A 284 15.03 -5.78 11.36
CA PHE A 284 14.63 -4.71 10.41
C PHE A 284 14.90 -3.32 10.98
N PHE A 285 14.68 -3.13 12.29
CA PHE A 285 15.02 -1.89 12.98
C PHE A 285 16.53 -1.60 12.93
N CYS A 286 17.39 -2.57 13.28
CA CYS A 286 18.85 -2.40 13.20
C CYS A 286 19.34 -2.12 11.77
N VAL A 287 18.78 -2.81 10.77
CA VAL A 287 19.08 -2.56 9.36
C VAL A 287 18.65 -1.14 8.97
N SER A 288 17.45 -0.71 9.40
CA SER A 288 16.97 0.65 9.14
C SER A 288 17.85 1.71 9.79
N LEU A 289 18.29 1.54 11.04
CA LEU A 289 19.24 2.47 11.68
C LEU A 289 20.54 2.56 10.85
N THR A 290 21.04 1.43 10.37
CA THR A 290 22.30 1.36 9.62
C THR A 290 22.21 2.13 8.30
N ILE A 291 21.08 2.04 7.57
CA ILE A 291 20.96 2.68 6.25
C ILE A 291 20.41 4.12 6.32
N THR A 292 19.55 4.44 7.29
CA THR A 292 18.82 5.72 7.30
C THR A 292 19.50 6.82 8.12
N ILE A 293 20.37 6.46 9.07
CA ILE A 293 21.08 7.44 9.91
C ILE A 293 22.26 8.08 9.16
N PRO A 294 23.15 7.32 8.49
CA PRO A 294 24.28 7.92 7.80
C PRO A 294 23.84 8.52 6.47
N GLN A 295 24.08 9.82 6.26
CA GLN A 295 23.72 10.52 5.01
C GLN A 295 24.36 9.89 3.75
N ARG A 296 25.53 9.25 3.91
CA ARG A 296 26.24 8.55 2.82
C ARG A 296 25.49 7.32 2.29
N LEU A 297 24.54 6.80 3.07
CA LEU A 297 23.75 5.60 2.74
C LEU A 297 22.30 5.93 2.38
N ALA A 298 21.96 7.21 2.21
CA ALA A 298 20.58 7.61 1.87
C ALA A 298 20.12 7.09 0.49
N ASN A 299 21.02 6.64 -0.38
CA ASN A 299 20.69 5.92 -1.61
C ASN A 299 20.07 4.53 -1.35
N PHE A 300 20.28 3.94 -0.17
CA PHE A 300 19.65 2.69 0.23
C PHE A 300 18.25 2.89 0.84
N ALA A 301 17.75 4.14 0.92
CA ALA A 301 16.42 4.42 1.46
C ALA A 301 15.31 3.66 0.71
N GLU A 302 15.52 3.33 -0.57
CA GLU A 302 14.64 2.50 -1.41
C GLU A 302 14.32 1.11 -0.80
N LEU A 303 15.20 0.58 0.05
CA LEU A 303 15.00 -0.73 0.70
C LEU A 303 13.92 -0.71 1.77
N GLN A 304 13.61 0.47 2.33
CA GLN A 304 12.55 0.71 3.32
C GLN A 304 12.37 -0.42 4.36
N PRO A 305 13.41 -0.84 5.12
CA PRO A 305 13.37 -2.04 5.96
C PRO A 305 12.23 -2.03 7.00
N MET A 306 11.87 -0.84 7.48
CA MET A 306 10.78 -0.67 8.44
C MET A 306 9.42 -1.10 7.89
N ARG A 307 9.23 -1.19 6.56
CA ARG A 307 8.02 -1.79 5.98
C ARG A 307 7.85 -3.27 6.32
N GLY A 308 8.90 -3.95 6.79
CA GLY A 308 8.79 -5.26 7.43
C GLY A 308 7.89 -5.29 8.67
N LEU A 309 7.64 -4.15 9.32
CA LEU A 309 6.66 -4.03 10.41
C LEU A 309 5.23 -4.37 9.95
N HIS A 310 4.92 -4.24 8.67
CA HIS A 310 3.58 -4.54 8.14
C HIS A 310 3.16 -5.98 8.44
N LEU A 311 4.04 -6.95 8.16
CA LEU A 311 3.81 -8.34 8.51
C LEU A 311 3.70 -8.53 10.04
N ILE A 312 4.54 -7.83 10.82
CA ILE A 312 4.55 -7.92 12.28
C ILE A 312 3.22 -7.42 12.88
N TYR A 313 2.67 -6.33 12.36
CA TYR A 313 1.36 -5.80 12.77
C TYR A 313 0.23 -6.79 12.46
N ILE A 314 0.24 -7.40 11.26
CA ILE A 314 -0.75 -8.42 10.91
C ILE A 314 -0.66 -9.61 11.87
N LEU A 315 0.54 -10.12 12.13
CA LEU A 315 0.75 -11.22 13.07
C LEU A 315 0.31 -10.84 14.49
N LEU A 316 0.65 -9.65 14.96
CA LEU A 316 0.21 -9.12 16.26
C LEU A 316 -1.31 -9.15 16.36
N PHE A 317 -2.03 -8.58 15.39
CA PHE A 317 -3.50 -8.51 15.49
C PHE A 317 -4.18 -9.86 15.28
N VAL A 318 -3.61 -10.76 14.47
CA VAL A 318 -4.08 -12.15 14.42
C VAL A 318 -3.96 -12.79 15.80
N PHE A 319 -2.80 -12.70 16.44
CA PHE A 319 -2.57 -13.34 17.74
C PHE A 319 -3.37 -12.70 18.87
N LEU A 320 -3.38 -11.36 18.92
CA LEU A 320 -4.14 -10.61 19.91
C LEU A 320 -5.63 -10.87 19.78
N GLY A 321 -6.17 -10.84 18.56
CA GLY A 321 -7.58 -11.14 18.29
C GLY A 321 -7.96 -12.54 18.76
N GLY A 322 -7.10 -13.53 18.51
CA GLY A 322 -7.34 -14.89 18.99
C GLY A 322 -7.35 -15.03 20.50
N LEU A 323 -6.39 -14.43 21.20
CA LEU A 323 -6.33 -14.46 22.67
C LEU A 323 -7.51 -13.72 23.31
N VAL A 324 -7.87 -12.54 22.78
CA VAL A 324 -9.01 -11.76 23.26
C VAL A 324 -10.29 -12.56 23.08
N ALA A 325 -10.50 -13.21 21.94
CA ALA A 325 -11.66 -14.06 21.74
C ALA A 325 -11.68 -15.26 22.70
N GLN A 326 -10.55 -15.95 22.87
CA GLN A 326 -10.46 -17.14 23.73
C GLN A 326 -10.72 -16.84 25.20
N TRP A 327 -10.22 -15.71 25.73
CA TRP A 327 -10.25 -15.45 27.17
C TRP A 327 -11.26 -14.41 27.61
N VAL A 328 -11.44 -13.36 26.81
CA VAL A 328 -12.28 -12.21 27.15
C VAL A 328 -13.66 -12.35 26.54
N LEU A 329 -13.76 -12.51 25.21
CA LEU A 329 -15.05 -12.48 24.53
C LEU A 329 -15.85 -13.77 24.75
N ARG A 330 -15.20 -14.94 24.58
CA ARG A 330 -15.81 -16.26 24.67
C ARG A 330 -17.10 -16.33 23.83
N ASP A 331 -18.11 -17.08 24.28
CA ASP A 331 -19.40 -17.23 23.61
C ASP A 331 -20.38 -16.05 23.85
N HIS A 332 -19.95 -14.96 24.49
CA HIS A 332 -20.84 -13.87 24.87
C HIS A 332 -20.89 -12.79 23.79
N ILE A 333 -21.91 -12.82 22.92
CA ILE A 333 -22.03 -11.91 21.77
C ILE A 333 -21.95 -10.42 22.13
N TRP A 334 -22.45 -10.02 23.30
CA TRP A 334 -22.37 -8.63 23.75
C TRP A 334 -20.92 -8.16 23.97
N ARG A 335 -20.00 -9.05 24.39
CA ARG A 335 -18.58 -8.72 24.56
C ARG A 335 -17.93 -8.43 23.22
N TRP A 336 -18.29 -9.21 22.19
CA TRP A 336 -17.88 -8.97 20.81
C TRP A 336 -18.38 -7.61 20.34
N ALA A 337 -19.67 -7.30 20.57
CA ALA A 337 -20.25 -6.01 20.19
C ALA A 337 -19.53 -4.83 20.89
N VAL A 338 -19.29 -4.92 22.20
CA VAL A 338 -18.61 -3.87 22.99
C VAL A 338 -17.18 -3.62 22.51
N LEU A 339 -16.47 -4.64 22.00
CA LEU A 339 -15.12 -4.45 21.45
C LEU A 339 -15.14 -3.94 20.01
N PHE A 340 -15.89 -4.62 19.13
CA PHE A 340 -15.78 -4.38 17.69
C PHE A 340 -16.61 -3.20 17.21
N LEU A 341 -17.74 -2.86 17.85
CA LEU A 341 -18.51 -1.67 17.45
C LEU A 341 -17.70 -0.38 17.63
N PRO A 342 -17.03 -0.12 18.78
CA PRO A 342 -16.20 1.08 18.92
C PRO A 342 -14.98 1.08 18.01
N LEU A 343 -14.29 -0.06 17.83
CA LEU A 343 -13.14 -0.15 16.95
C LEU A 343 -13.51 0.14 15.49
N SER A 344 -14.55 -0.53 14.98
CA SER A 344 -15.04 -0.30 13.62
C SER A 344 -15.61 1.11 13.44
N SER A 345 -16.33 1.64 14.44
CA SER A 345 -16.83 3.03 14.38
C SER A 345 -15.70 4.05 14.36
N GLY A 346 -14.62 3.81 15.13
CA GLY A 346 -13.43 4.65 15.14
C GLY A 346 -12.69 4.63 13.79
N MET A 347 -12.52 3.45 13.20
CA MET A 347 -11.91 3.31 11.86
C MET A 347 -12.79 3.95 10.78
N TRP A 348 -14.10 3.71 10.81
CA TRP A 348 -15.04 4.38 9.90
C TRP A 348 -14.98 5.90 10.03
N TYR A 349 -14.96 6.42 11.27
CA TYR A 349 -14.84 7.84 11.52
C TYR A 349 -13.52 8.40 10.98
N ALA A 350 -12.40 7.73 11.23
CA ALA A 350 -11.09 8.13 10.71
C ALA A 350 -11.10 8.20 9.17
N GLN A 351 -11.73 7.23 8.50
CA GLN A 351 -11.86 7.19 7.05
C GLN A 351 -12.76 8.32 6.52
N ARG A 352 -13.85 8.64 7.22
CA ARG A 352 -14.68 9.81 6.89
C ARG A 352 -13.95 11.14 7.07
N GLN A 353 -12.99 11.22 7.99
CA GLN A 353 -12.14 12.40 8.16
C GLN A 353 -11.02 12.47 7.13
N LEU A 354 -10.52 11.33 6.66
CA LEU A 354 -9.47 11.26 5.63
C LEU A 354 -9.99 11.68 4.25
N PHE A 355 -11.22 11.29 3.91
CA PHE A 355 -11.88 11.62 2.63
C PHE A 355 -13.21 12.38 2.86
N PRO A 356 -13.16 13.63 3.33
CA PRO A 356 -14.36 14.39 3.72
C PRO A 356 -15.21 14.86 2.52
N ALA A 357 -14.60 15.08 1.35
CA ALA A 357 -15.29 15.59 0.16
C ALA A 357 -15.89 14.49 -0.75
N THR A 358 -15.70 13.22 -0.38
CA THR A 358 -16.07 12.06 -1.20
C THR A 358 -17.01 11.11 -0.43
N PRO A 359 -17.91 10.38 -1.12
CA PRO A 359 -18.67 9.32 -0.47
C PRO A 359 -17.73 8.28 0.14
N HIS A 360 -18.11 7.71 1.28
CA HIS A 360 -17.28 6.70 1.96
C HIS A 360 -17.00 5.45 1.10
N VAL A 361 -17.94 5.11 0.21
CA VAL A 361 -17.77 4.05 -0.79
C VAL A 361 -18.07 4.65 -2.16
N GLU A 362 -17.06 4.70 -3.00
CA GLU A 362 -17.19 5.10 -4.41
C GLU A 362 -17.58 3.89 -5.25
N TRP A 363 -18.89 3.67 -5.34
CA TRP A 363 -19.43 2.53 -6.08
C TRP A 363 -19.11 2.60 -7.59
N PRO A 364 -18.75 1.45 -8.21
CA PRO A 364 -18.63 1.35 -9.67
C PRO A 364 -19.87 1.89 -10.37
N GLY A 365 -19.67 2.69 -11.43
CA GLY A 365 -20.74 3.34 -12.19
C GLY A 365 -21.47 4.50 -11.50
N ALA A 366 -21.19 4.81 -10.23
CA ALA A 366 -21.83 5.95 -9.55
C ALA A 366 -21.25 7.29 -10.04
N LYS A 367 -22.09 8.33 -10.08
CA LYS A 367 -21.65 9.69 -10.40
C LYS A 367 -20.87 10.27 -9.21
N PRO A 368 -19.67 10.85 -9.43
CA PRO A 368 -18.88 11.41 -8.34
C PRO A 368 -19.52 12.68 -7.77
N LYS A 369 -19.42 12.86 -6.45
CA LYS A 369 -19.83 14.10 -5.78
C LYS A 369 -18.69 15.11 -5.62
N ASN A 370 -17.44 14.64 -5.64
CA ASN A 370 -16.25 15.47 -5.52
C ASN A 370 -16.05 16.31 -6.80
N ASP A 371 -15.91 17.63 -6.64
CA ASP A 371 -15.79 18.58 -7.75
C ASP A 371 -14.51 18.36 -8.57
N TRP A 372 -13.39 17.97 -7.96
CA TRP A 372 -12.16 17.65 -8.68
C TRP A 372 -12.32 16.40 -9.53
N VAL A 373 -12.93 15.34 -8.96
CA VAL A 373 -13.22 14.10 -9.69
C VAL A 373 -14.17 14.35 -10.85
N GLN A 374 -15.18 15.23 -10.69
CA GLN A 374 -16.06 15.64 -11.80
C GLN A 374 -15.29 16.33 -12.92
N ALA A 375 -14.36 17.23 -12.58
CA ALA A 375 -13.51 17.88 -13.57
C ALA A 375 -12.62 16.88 -14.31
N PHE A 376 -12.01 15.93 -13.59
CA PHE A 376 -11.18 14.88 -14.21
C PHE A 376 -11.99 13.97 -15.14
N LEU A 377 -13.21 13.58 -14.76
CA LEU A 377 -14.10 12.85 -15.66
C LEU A 377 -14.53 13.67 -16.88
N TRP A 378 -14.78 14.97 -16.70
CA TRP A 378 -15.06 15.87 -17.83
C TRP A 378 -13.87 15.94 -18.78
N ILE A 379 -12.65 16.10 -18.26
CA ILE A 379 -11.40 16.09 -19.05
C ILE A 379 -11.31 14.80 -19.86
N ARG A 380 -11.52 13.65 -19.23
CA ARG A 380 -11.48 12.34 -19.89
C ARG A 380 -12.38 12.27 -21.13
N GLN A 381 -13.55 12.90 -21.07
CA GLN A 381 -14.59 12.83 -22.09
C GLN A 381 -14.48 13.92 -23.16
N ASN A 382 -13.96 15.10 -22.81
CA ASN A 382 -14.08 16.31 -23.63
C ASN A 382 -12.76 16.86 -24.16
N THR A 383 -11.64 16.19 -23.91
CA THR A 383 -10.30 16.64 -24.36
C THR A 383 -9.66 15.58 -25.26
N PRO A 384 -8.76 15.95 -26.19
CA PRO A 384 -8.03 14.98 -27.00
C PRO A 384 -7.24 13.99 -26.13
N ARG A 385 -7.05 12.75 -26.57
CA ARG A 385 -6.40 11.70 -25.76
C ARG A 385 -4.94 12.05 -25.44
N GLU A 386 -4.31 12.72 -26.38
CA GLU A 386 -2.94 13.20 -26.36
C GLU A 386 -2.76 14.50 -25.56
N ALA A 387 -3.84 15.13 -25.11
CA ALA A 387 -3.78 16.36 -24.33
C ALA A 387 -2.88 16.21 -23.10
N TYR A 388 -2.12 17.27 -22.85
CA TYR A 388 -1.09 17.35 -21.83
C TYR A 388 -1.36 18.52 -20.88
N PHE A 389 -1.60 18.17 -19.62
CA PHE A 389 -2.09 19.11 -18.62
C PHE A 389 -0.99 19.64 -17.70
N ALA A 390 -1.15 20.90 -17.27
CA ALA A 390 -0.56 21.40 -16.05
C ALA A 390 -1.65 21.70 -15.02
N LEU A 391 -1.35 21.49 -13.76
CA LEU A 391 -2.24 21.81 -12.64
C LEU A 391 -1.38 22.03 -11.40
N ASP A 392 -1.99 22.55 -10.33
CA ASP A 392 -1.28 22.79 -9.07
C ASP A 392 -0.46 21.53 -8.69
N PRO A 393 0.87 21.61 -8.56
CA PRO A 393 1.68 20.45 -8.25
C PRO A 393 1.36 19.87 -6.86
N ASP A 394 0.68 20.63 -6.01
CA ASP A 394 0.19 20.22 -4.68
C ASP A 394 -1.29 19.81 -4.69
N TYR A 395 -1.93 19.66 -5.87
CA TYR A 395 -3.40 19.55 -5.97
C TYR A 395 -4.01 18.46 -5.08
N MET A 396 -3.35 17.32 -4.95
CA MET A 396 -3.81 16.19 -4.12
C MET A 396 -3.87 16.53 -2.62
N ALA A 397 -3.07 17.48 -2.16
CA ALA A 397 -3.03 17.91 -0.77
C ALA A 397 -4.00 19.07 -0.49
N LEU A 398 -4.75 19.54 -1.51
CA LEU A 398 -5.70 20.63 -1.34
C LEU A 398 -6.97 20.15 -0.65
N ALA A 399 -7.53 21.03 0.17
CA ALA A 399 -8.83 20.80 0.78
C ALA A 399 -9.90 20.59 -0.31
N GLY A 400 -10.69 19.53 -0.18
CA GLY A 400 -11.77 19.18 -1.09
C GLY A 400 -11.39 18.28 -2.27
N GLU A 401 -10.10 17.98 -2.47
CA GLU A 401 -9.63 17.10 -3.56
C GLU A 401 -9.65 15.61 -3.15
N ASP A 402 -9.35 15.32 -1.88
CA ASP A 402 -9.33 13.96 -1.30
C ASP A 402 -8.25 13.02 -1.88
N GLN A 403 -7.13 13.56 -2.35
CA GLN A 403 -5.97 12.83 -2.89
C GLN A 403 -6.24 11.96 -4.13
N HIS A 404 -7.13 12.40 -5.01
CA HIS A 404 -7.44 11.69 -6.24
C HIS A 404 -6.35 11.84 -7.32
N GLY A 405 -6.07 10.73 -7.98
CA GLY A 405 -5.13 10.64 -9.08
C GLY A 405 -5.69 11.25 -10.37
N PHE A 406 -5.04 12.29 -10.89
CA PHE A 406 -5.39 12.89 -12.17
C PHE A 406 -5.23 11.88 -13.30
N ARG A 407 -4.07 11.22 -13.42
CA ARG A 407 -3.86 10.21 -14.47
C ARG A 407 -4.81 9.04 -14.27
N ALA A 408 -5.04 8.63 -13.03
CA ALA A 408 -5.96 7.56 -12.68
C ALA A 408 -7.39 7.81 -13.19
N ILE A 409 -7.89 9.05 -13.13
CA ILE A 409 -9.29 9.39 -13.46
C ILE A 409 -9.44 10.02 -14.84
N ALA A 410 -8.64 11.06 -15.13
CA ALA A 410 -8.74 11.84 -16.36
C ALA A 410 -8.23 11.10 -17.60
N GLU A 411 -7.39 10.08 -17.43
CA GLU A 411 -6.75 9.35 -18.53
C GLU A 411 -6.00 10.28 -19.50
N ARG A 412 -5.41 11.34 -18.96
CA ARG A 412 -4.57 12.30 -19.70
C ARG A 412 -3.19 12.39 -19.08
N SER A 413 -2.24 12.86 -19.88
CA SER A 413 -0.91 13.14 -19.39
C SER A 413 -0.93 14.44 -18.58
N ARG A 414 -0.03 14.55 -17.60
CA ARG A 414 0.19 15.81 -16.88
C ARG A 414 1.64 15.99 -16.50
N LEU A 415 2.04 17.25 -16.28
CA LEU A 415 3.30 17.58 -15.63
C LEU A 415 3.38 16.93 -14.24
N ALA A 416 4.62 16.76 -13.78
CA ALA A 416 4.88 16.13 -12.50
C ALA A 416 4.33 16.93 -11.33
N ASP A 417 3.85 16.23 -10.31
CA ASP A 417 3.37 16.79 -9.05
C ASP A 417 4.34 16.50 -7.91
N VAL A 418 4.18 17.17 -6.76
CA VAL A 418 5.05 16.95 -5.59
C VAL A 418 4.57 15.85 -4.65
N VAL A 419 3.35 15.36 -4.82
CA VAL A 419 2.68 14.44 -3.89
C VAL A 419 2.90 12.98 -4.27
N LYS A 420 2.77 12.55 -5.52
CA LYS A 420 2.90 11.16 -5.97
C LYS A 420 4.07 10.91 -6.90
N ASP A 421 4.32 11.79 -7.86
CA ASP A 421 5.46 11.62 -8.76
C ASP A 421 6.80 11.67 -8.02
N SER A 422 6.90 12.45 -6.92
CA SER A 422 8.05 12.41 -6.02
C SER A 422 8.25 11.03 -5.37
N GLY A 423 7.17 10.31 -5.06
CA GLY A 423 7.21 8.94 -4.55
C GLY A 423 7.79 7.97 -5.59
N ALA A 424 7.37 8.08 -6.83
CA ALA A 424 7.95 7.30 -7.92
C ALA A 424 9.44 7.61 -8.10
N VAL A 425 9.81 8.89 -8.07
CA VAL A 425 11.21 9.32 -8.19
C VAL A 425 12.08 8.78 -7.05
N THR A 426 11.53 8.64 -5.83
CA THR A 426 12.31 8.04 -4.74
C THR A 426 12.75 6.62 -5.01
N MET A 427 12.00 5.86 -5.81
CA MET A 427 12.30 4.49 -6.23
C MET A 427 13.01 4.42 -7.59
N PHE A 428 12.97 5.51 -8.37
CA PHE A 428 13.59 5.62 -9.69
C PHE A 428 14.34 6.94 -9.81
N PRO A 429 15.56 7.05 -9.23
CA PRO A 429 16.32 8.29 -9.15
C PRO A 429 16.59 8.94 -10.53
N ALA A 430 16.59 8.15 -11.60
CA ALA A 430 16.74 8.63 -12.98
C ALA A 430 15.68 9.66 -13.41
N LEU A 431 14.51 9.69 -12.75
CA LEU A 431 13.43 10.64 -13.01
C LEU A 431 13.58 11.97 -12.27
N ALA A 432 14.58 12.08 -11.37
CA ALA A 432 14.68 13.22 -10.45
C ALA A 432 14.86 14.57 -11.15
N GLU A 433 15.64 14.62 -12.23
CA GLU A 433 15.85 15.87 -12.96
C GLU A 433 14.58 16.33 -13.68
N THR A 434 13.91 15.41 -14.37
CA THR A 434 12.64 15.68 -15.05
C THR A 434 11.58 16.16 -14.07
N TRP A 435 11.44 15.46 -12.94
CA TRP A 435 10.55 15.85 -11.86
C TRP A 435 10.86 17.27 -11.36
N ARG A 436 12.12 17.53 -11.02
CA ARG A 436 12.57 18.82 -10.50
C ARG A 436 12.29 19.96 -11.48
N GLN A 437 12.55 19.75 -12.77
CA GLN A 437 12.29 20.77 -13.79
C GLN A 437 10.81 21.10 -13.94
N GLN A 438 9.94 20.09 -13.95
CA GLN A 438 8.50 20.26 -14.12
C GLN A 438 7.84 20.85 -12.87
N VAL A 439 8.20 20.37 -11.68
CA VAL A 439 7.72 20.92 -10.41
C VAL A 439 8.18 22.37 -10.23
N ARG A 440 9.46 22.67 -10.50
CA ARG A 440 9.97 24.05 -10.38
C ARG A 440 9.29 25.02 -11.34
N ALA A 441 8.94 24.56 -12.54
CA ALA A 441 8.23 25.39 -13.51
C ALA A 441 6.78 25.68 -13.09
N GLN A 442 6.18 24.86 -12.22
CA GLN A 442 4.84 25.04 -11.67
C GLN A 442 4.86 25.66 -10.25
N ARG A 443 6.03 26.07 -9.74
CA ARG A 443 6.14 26.68 -8.41
C ARG A 443 5.34 27.97 -8.34
N ARG A 444 4.70 28.21 -7.19
CA ARG A 444 3.81 29.36 -6.96
C ARG A 444 2.61 29.36 -7.90
N TRP A 445 2.07 28.18 -8.21
CA TRP A 445 0.89 28.00 -9.08
C TRP A 445 -0.27 28.97 -8.76
N LYS A 446 -0.52 29.25 -7.48
CA LYS A 446 -1.58 30.18 -7.02
C LYS A 446 -1.36 31.65 -7.43
N ASP A 447 -0.12 32.03 -7.72
CA ASP A 447 0.26 33.39 -8.11
C ASP A 447 0.32 33.55 -9.64
N PHE A 448 0.10 32.48 -10.41
CA PHE A 448 0.22 32.49 -11.87
C PHE A 448 -0.69 33.55 -12.49
N GLN A 449 -0.12 34.27 -13.44
CA GLN A 449 -0.79 35.21 -14.31
C GLN A 449 -0.88 34.64 -15.73
N LEU A 450 -1.69 35.28 -16.58
CA LEU A 450 -1.86 34.85 -17.97
C LEU A 450 -0.53 34.74 -18.72
N SER A 451 0.44 35.59 -18.38
CA SER A 451 1.80 35.62 -18.97
C SER A 451 2.68 34.42 -18.61
N ASP A 452 2.34 33.65 -17.58
CA ASP A 452 3.18 32.54 -17.11
C ASP A 452 2.94 31.25 -17.91
N PHE A 453 1.71 31.06 -18.42
CA PHE A 453 1.31 29.84 -19.14
C PHE A 453 2.03 29.62 -20.49
N PRO A 454 2.30 30.65 -21.32
CA PRO A 454 3.11 30.48 -22.53
C PRO A 454 4.48 29.85 -22.25
N GLY A 455 5.09 30.12 -21.10
CA GLY A 455 6.35 29.51 -20.69
C GLY A 455 6.25 28.00 -20.47
N LEU A 456 5.13 27.52 -19.91
CA LEU A 456 4.86 26.08 -19.74
C LEU A 456 4.60 25.39 -21.07
N GLN A 457 3.81 26.03 -21.94
CA GLN A 457 3.51 25.53 -23.28
C GLN A 457 4.79 25.43 -24.12
N GLN A 458 5.61 26.49 -24.17
CA GLN A 458 6.87 26.49 -24.93
C GLN A 458 7.87 25.45 -24.41
N LYS A 459 7.98 25.31 -23.08
CA LYS A 459 8.99 24.43 -22.48
C LYS A 459 8.62 22.96 -22.49
N PHE A 460 7.33 22.63 -22.32
CA PHE A 460 6.89 21.25 -22.14
C PHE A 460 5.82 20.79 -23.14
N GLY A 461 5.20 21.69 -23.90
CA GLY A 461 4.11 21.37 -24.81
C GLY A 461 2.76 21.15 -24.12
N VAL A 462 2.55 21.75 -22.94
CA VAL A 462 1.25 21.73 -22.25
C VAL A 462 0.23 22.54 -23.05
N ASP A 463 -0.94 21.97 -23.30
CA ASP A 463 -2.03 22.57 -24.06
C ASP A 463 -3.30 22.82 -23.22
N TRP A 464 -3.34 22.30 -21.99
CA TRP A 464 -4.45 22.50 -21.05
C TRP A 464 -3.98 22.76 -19.62
N VAL A 465 -4.80 23.48 -18.86
CA VAL A 465 -4.58 23.72 -17.43
C VAL A 465 -5.81 23.46 -16.58
N VAL A 466 -5.61 23.00 -15.35
CA VAL A 466 -6.65 22.98 -14.31
C VAL A 466 -6.29 24.00 -13.24
N LEU A 467 -7.19 24.96 -13.02
CA LEU A 467 -7.00 26.08 -12.09
C LEU A 467 -8.04 26.03 -10.97
N GLN A 468 -7.65 26.29 -9.72
CA GLN A 468 -8.62 26.52 -8.66
C GLN A 468 -9.35 27.86 -8.88
N ARG A 469 -10.60 27.97 -8.42
CA ARG A 469 -11.31 29.26 -8.39
C ARG A 469 -10.55 30.30 -7.54
N PRO A 470 -10.51 31.57 -7.96
CA PRO A 470 -11.26 32.18 -9.09
C PRO A 470 -10.63 31.97 -10.48
N GLY A 471 -9.48 31.29 -10.59
CA GLY A 471 -8.75 31.09 -11.83
C GLY A 471 -7.96 32.32 -12.28
N VAL A 472 -7.52 32.31 -13.53
CA VAL A 472 -6.80 33.42 -14.18
C VAL A 472 -7.65 33.98 -15.30
N MET A 473 -7.87 35.30 -15.31
CA MET A 473 -8.67 35.94 -16.36
C MET A 473 -7.99 35.88 -17.72
N GLY A 474 -8.80 35.78 -18.78
CA GLY A 474 -8.33 35.79 -20.18
C GLY A 474 -8.06 34.40 -20.76
N LEU A 475 -8.14 33.32 -19.97
CA LEU A 475 -8.07 31.96 -20.50
C LEU A 475 -9.45 31.43 -20.91
N PRO A 476 -9.58 30.73 -22.07
CA PRO A 476 -10.81 30.06 -22.45
C PRO A 476 -11.00 28.79 -21.60
N CYS A 477 -11.96 28.84 -20.68
CA CYS A 477 -12.26 27.75 -19.75
C CYS A 477 -13.61 27.07 -20.06
N PRO A 478 -13.65 26.06 -20.95
CA PRO A 478 -14.88 25.38 -21.35
C PRO A 478 -15.58 24.59 -20.23
N TYR A 479 -14.90 24.31 -19.12
CA TYR A 479 -15.51 23.70 -17.94
C TYR A 479 -15.19 24.48 -16.68
N GLN A 480 -16.21 24.64 -15.83
CA GLN A 480 -16.10 25.27 -14.52
C GLN A 480 -17.10 24.61 -13.57
N ASN A 481 -16.67 24.31 -12.36
CA ASN A 481 -17.55 23.92 -11.24
C ASN A 481 -17.20 24.76 -10.01
N ASN A 482 -17.64 24.35 -8.81
CA ASN A 482 -17.42 25.15 -7.60
C ASN A 482 -15.94 25.23 -7.16
N ALA A 483 -15.12 24.24 -7.52
CA ALA A 483 -13.73 24.16 -7.08
C ALA A 483 -12.75 24.61 -8.16
N VAL A 484 -12.94 24.19 -9.41
CA VAL A 484 -11.93 24.30 -10.46
C VAL A 484 -12.49 24.74 -11.82
N LEU A 485 -11.59 25.28 -12.63
CA LEU A 485 -11.76 25.59 -14.04
C LEU A 485 -10.81 24.70 -14.85
N VAL A 486 -11.27 24.23 -16.01
CA VAL A 486 -10.42 23.55 -17.00
C VAL A 486 -10.31 24.46 -18.20
N CYS A 487 -9.10 24.91 -18.51
CA CYS A 487 -8.83 25.93 -19.52
C CYS A 487 -7.85 25.44 -20.56
N ARG A 488 -8.01 25.93 -21.79
CA ARG A 488 -7.12 25.63 -22.90
C ARG A 488 -6.05 26.71 -23.02
N LEU A 489 -4.82 26.31 -23.31
CA LEU A 489 -3.74 27.20 -23.72
C LEU A 489 -3.73 27.27 -25.24
N GLU A 490 -3.77 28.49 -25.79
CA GLU A 490 -3.74 28.75 -27.23
C GLU A 490 -2.33 28.94 -27.76
#